data_AF-A0A4U0W8H0-F1
#
_entry.id   AF-A0A4U0W8H0-F1
#
_cell.length_a   1.000
_cell.length_b   1.000
_cell.length_c   1.000
_cell.angle_alpha   90.00
_cell.angle_beta   90.00
_cell.angle_gamma   90.00
#
_symmetry.space_group_name_H-M   'P 1'
#
loop_
_entity.id
_entity.type
_entity.pdbx_description
1 polymer ?
#
loop_
_entity_poly.entity_id
_entity_poly.type
_entity_poly.pdbx_seq_one_letter_code
_entity_poly.pdbx_strand_id
1 'polypeptide(L)'
;MHATASVDGTVIAETDHYEFVEGNVYFPPDSIKDFSSTLTPTSHTTGCPWKGEGHYYDIHVGGKTLSNAAWYYPQPFEKATNIKDHVAFYKTKVHIDKE
;
A
#
# COMPACT_ATOMS: atom_id res chain seq x y z
N MET A 1 -8.21 -0.23 -16.67
CA MET A 1 -6.83 -0.51 -16.23
C MET A 1 -6.97 -1.17 -14.88
N HIS A 2 -6.47 -2.39 -14.74
CA HIS A 2 -6.67 -3.21 -13.55
C HIS A 2 -5.33 -3.37 -12.82
N ALA A 3 -5.33 -3.30 -11.50
CA ALA A 3 -4.13 -3.52 -10.70
C ALA A 3 -4.37 -4.57 -9.61
N THR A 4 -3.36 -5.41 -9.38
CA THR A 4 -3.34 -6.38 -8.29
C THR A 4 -2.05 -6.30 -7.49
N ALA A 5 -2.15 -6.60 -6.20
CA ALA A 5 -1.01 -6.83 -5.32
C ALA A 5 -1.13 -8.24 -4.74
N SER A 6 -0.05 -9.03 -4.82
CA SER A 6 -0.05 -10.41 -4.32
C SER A 6 1.25 -10.78 -3.59
N VAL A 7 1.13 -11.70 -2.65
CA VAL A 7 2.25 -12.30 -1.90
C VAL A 7 2.15 -13.81 -2.06
N ASP A 8 3.21 -14.43 -2.59
CA ASP A 8 3.26 -15.87 -2.88
C ASP A 8 2.01 -16.39 -3.63
N GLY A 9 1.51 -15.59 -4.58
CA GLY A 9 0.31 -15.89 -5.37
C GLY A 9 -1.04 -15.61 -4.69
N THR A 10 -1.05 -15.19 -3.42
CA THR A 10 -2.28 -14.75 -2.74
C THR A 10 -2.51 -13.26 -3.00
N VAL A 11 -3.60 -12.92 -3.67
CA VAL A 11 -4.00 -11.53 -3.91
C VAL A 11 -4.45 -10.89 -2.59
N ILE A 12 -3.82 -9.77 -2.23
CA ILE A 12 -4.12 -8.98 -1.02
C ILE A 12 -4.78 -7.64 -1.35
N ALA A 13 -4.71 -7.18 -2.59
CA ALA A 13 -5.45 -6.01 -3.07
C ALA A 13 -5.73 -6.13 -4.57
N GLU A 14 -6.89 -5.67 -5.02
CA GLU A 14 -7.24 -5.59 -6.44
C GLU A 14 -8.21 -4.44 -6.71
N THR A 15 -7.99 -3.68 -7.79
CA THR A 15 -8.83 -2.52 -8.11
C THR A 15 -8.69 -2.08 -9.57
N ASP A 16 -9.76 -1.52 -10.12
CA ASP A 16 -9.74 -0.76 -11.38
C ASP A 16 -9.52 0.75 -11.17
N HIS A 17 -9.50 1.18 -9.91
CA HIS A 17 -9.32 2.56 -9.47
C HIS A 17 -8.11 2.64 -8.57
N TYR A 18 -7.02 3.19 -9.10
CA TYR A 18 -5.78 3.40 -8.35
C TYR A 18 -5.09 4.68 -8.80
N GLU A 19 -4.24 5.20 -7.93
CA GLU A 19 -3.34 6.29 -8.26
C GLU A 19 -1.95 5.73 -8.61
N PHE A 20 -1.26 6.37 -9.56
CA PHE A 20 0.09 5.96 -9.94
C PHE A 20 1.07 7.11 -9.77
N VAL A 21 1.96 6.98 -8.77
CA VAL A 21 2.87 8.06 -8.36
C VAL A 21 4.26 7.50 -8.17
N GLU A 22 5.25 8.11 -8.84
CA GLU A 22 6.68 7.74 -8.75
C GLU A 22 6.92 6.23 -8.94
N GLY A 23 6.21 5.62 -9.88
CA GLY A 23 6.34 4.21 -10.17
C GLY A 23 5.55 3.28 -9.24
N ASN A 24 4.86 3.79 -8.22
CA ASN A 24 4.09 2.99 -7.27
C ASN A 24 2.60 3.06 -7.57
N VAL A 25 1.92 1.91 -7.40
CA VAL A 25 0.46 1.83 -7.43
C VAL A 25 -0.05 2.05 -6.01
N TYR A 26 -0.98 2.99 -5.87
CA TYR A 26 -1.62 3.37 -4.62
C TYR A 26 -3.07 2.88 -4.64
N PHE A 27 -3.29 1.78 -3.94
CA PHE A 27 -4.55 1.07 -3.82
C PHE A 27 -5.46 1.78 -2.81
N PRO A 28 -6.72 2.09 -3.17
CA PRO A 28 -7.71 2.57 -2.22
C PRO A 28 -7.87 1.60 -1.03
N PRO A 29 -8.15 2.08 0.19
CA PRO A 29 -8.29 1.20 1.36
C PRO A 29 -9.34 0.09 1.22
N ASP A 30 -10.43 0.36 0.52
CA ASP A 30 -11.53 -0.59 0.26
C ASP A 30 -11.16 -1.68 -0.75
N SER A 31 -10.08 -1.49 -1.52
CA SER A 31 -9.54 -2.51 -2.43
C SER A 31 -8.64 -3.55 -1.75
N ILE A 32 -8.28 -3.34 -0.47
CA ILE A 32 -7.47 -4.28 0.30
C ILE A 32 -8.36 -5.39 0.85
N LYS A 33 -8.04 -6.65 0.55
CA LYS A 33 -8.79 -7.81 1.02
C LYS A 33 -8.57 -7.99 2.51
N ASP A 34 -9.69 -8.09 3.26
CA ASP A 34 -9.71 -8.26 4.70
C ASP A 34 -8.75 -7.29 5.44
N PHE A 35 -8.83 -5.98 5.13
CA PHE A 35 -7.86 -4.96 5.55
C PHE A 35 -7.29 -5.16 6.96
N SER A 36 -8.13 -5.34 7.99
CA SER A 36 -7.69 -5.44 9.39
C SER A 36 -6.95 -6.74 9.74
N SER A 37 -7.14 -7.81 8.98
CA SER A 37 -6.37 -9.06 9.16
C SER A 37 -5.13 -9.08 8.28
N THR A 38 -5.17 -8.42 7.13
CA THR A 38 -4.05 -8.34 6.17
C THR A 38 -3.02 -7.29 6.57
N LEU A 39 -3.42 -6.14 7.11
CA LEU A 39 -2.55 -5.00 7.40
C LEU A 39 -2.63 -4.58 8.87
N THR A 40 -1.48 -4.58 9.56
CA THR A 40 -1.36 -4.10 10.95
C THR A 40 -0.45 -2.87 11.00
N PRO A 41 -0.88 -1.73 11.58
CA PRO A 41 -0.08 -0.53 11.63
C PRO A 41 1.17 -0.73 12.50
N THR A 42 2.27 -0.09 12.12
CA THR A 42 3.52 -0.12 12.88
C THR A 42 3.85 1.27 13.43
N SER A 43 4.83 1.34 14.33
CA SER A 43 5.40 2.62 14.81
C SER A 43 6.40 3.23 13.83
N HIS A 44 6.67 2.59 12.69
CA HIS A 44 7.63 3.08 11.72
C HIS A 44 7.01 4.19 10.86
N THR A 45 7.72 5.30 10.74
CA THR A 45 7.37 6.40 9.83
C THR A 45 8.59 6.89 9.06
N THR A 46 8.36 7.50 7.90
CA THR A 46 9.38 8.18 7.09
C THR A 46 8.89 9.53 6.59
N GLY A 47 9.79 10.50 6.49
CA GLY A 47 9.45 11.84 5.98
C GLY A 47 9.71 11.95 4.48
N CYS A 48 8.72 12.43 3.72
CA CYS A 48 8.88 12.82 2.32
C CYS A 48 8.68 14.33 2.16
N PRO A 49 9.62 15.08 1.56
CA PRO A 49 9.54 16.55 1.45
C PRO A 49 8.28 17.08 0.79
N TRP A 50 7.63 16.29 -0.07
CA TRP A 50 6.47 16.74 -0.84
C TRP A 50 5.21 15.92 -0.60
N LYS A 51 5.31 14.69 -0.06
CA LYS A 51 4.15 13.86 0.27
C LYS A 51 3.71 13.98 1.72
N GLY A 52 4.60 14.35 2.65
CA GLY A 52 4.32 14.35 4.09
C GLY A 52 4.92 13.14 4.81
N GLU A 53 4.36 12.78 5.96
CA GLU A 53 4.79 11.62 6.77
C GLU A 53 4.16 10.33 6.23
N GLY A 54 4.99 9.38 5.83
CA GLY A 54 4.59 8.04 5.43
C GLY A 54 4.53 7.12 6.64
N HIS A 55 3.41 6.44 6.81
CA HIS A 55 3.19 5.44 7.85
C HIS A 55 3.20 4.04 7.23
N TYR A 56 3.54 3.04 8.03
CA TYR A 56 3.77 1.69 7.53
C TYR A 56 2.82 0.67 8.15
N TYR A 57 2.57 -0.39 7.36
CA TYR A 57 1.89 -1.60 7.78
C TYR A 57 2.82 -2.81 7.65
N ASP A 58 2.69 -3.73 8.60
CA ASP A 58 3.07 -5.13 8.41
C ASP A 58 1.97 -5.82 7.58
N ILE A 59 2.37 -6.71 6.66
CA ILE A 59 1.44 -7.53 5.87
C ILE A 59 1.39 -8.93 6.47
N HIS A 60 0.19 -9.44 6.74
CA HIS A 60 -0.06 -10.79 7.20
C HIS A 60 -0.77 -11.60 6.11
N VAL A 61 -0.14 -12.68 5.64
CA VAL A 61 -0.69 -13.51 4.56
C VAL A 61 -0.07 -14.90 4.60
N GLY A 62 -0.90 -15.94 4.49
CA GLY A 62 -0.42 -17.33 4.47
C GLY A 62 0.42 -17.72 5.71
N GLY A 63 0.12 -17.15 6.88
CA GLY A 63 0.89 -17.38 8.11
C GLY A 63 2.25 -16.70 8.18
N LYS A 64 2.57 -15.84 7.21
CA LYS A 64 3.80 -15.01 7.18
C LYS A 64 3.49 -13.59 7.59
N THR A 65 4.49 -12.92 8.17
CA THR A 65 4.47 -11.48 8.41
C THR A 65 5.59 -10.83 7.60
N LEU A 66 5.24 -9.90 6.72
CA LEU A 66 6.18 -9.07 5.99
C LEU A 66 6.26 -7.70 6.67
N SER A 67 7.31 -7.48 7.46
CA SER A 67 7.39 -6.27 8.27
C SER A 67 7.63 -5.00 7.43
N ASN A 68 6.93 -3.92 7.78
CA ASN A 68 6.94 -2.63 7.09
C ASN A 68 6.90 -2.80 5.57
N ALA A 69 6.00 -3.65 5.07
CA ALA A 69 5.95 -4.06 3.67
C ALA A 69 4.96 -3.22 2.84
N ALA A 70 4.08 -2.47 3.49
CA ALA A 70 3.20 -1.50 2.87
C ALA A 70 3.31 -0.14 3.57
N TRP A 71 2.98 0.94 2.86
CA TRP A 71 2.95 2.29 3.40
C TRP A 71 1.77 3.09 2.86
N TYR A 72 1.41 4.15 3.59
CA TYR A 72 0.34 5.08 3.24
C TYR A 72 0.62 6.47 3.82
N TYR A 73 -0.13 7.46 3.36
CA TYR A 73 -0.03 8.84 3.84
C TYR A 73 -1.40 9.28 4.41
N PRO A 74 -1.61 9.32 5.73
CA PRO A 74 -2.86 9.75 6.33
C PRO A 74 -3.05 11.27 6.30
N GLN A 75 -1.95 12.02 6.28
CA GLN A 75 -1.94 13.48 6.25
C GLN A 75 -0.98 13.98 5.17
N PRO A 76 -1.26 13.71 3.89
CA PRO A 76 -0.37 14.13 2.83
C PRO A 76 -0.40 15.64 2.64
N PHE A 77 0.68 16.21 2.11
CA PHE A 77 0.68 17.60 1.67
C PHE A 77 -0.18 17.79 0.42
N GLU A 78 -0.50 19.05 0.12
CA GLU A 78 -1.46 19.46 -0.92
C GLU A 78 -1.26 18.74 -2.27
N LYS A 79 0.01 18.61 -2.69
CA LYS A 79 0.40 17.97 -3.96
C LYS A 79 0.21 16.45 -4.01
N ALA A 80 -0.04 15.81 -2.88
CA ALA A 80 -0.19 14.37 -2.73
C ALA A 80 -1.56 13.97 -2.14
N THR A 81 -2.53 14.88 -2.14
CA THR A 81 -3.88 14.62 -1.58
C THR A 81 -4.64 13.51 -2.29
N ASN A 82 -4.35 13.28 -3.57
CA ASN A 82 -4.93 12.18 -4.35
C ASN A 82 -4.57 10.79 -3.80
N ILE A 83 -3.44 10.63 -3.11
CA ILE A 83 -3.01 9.35 -2.51
C ILE A 83 -3.29 9.27 -1.00
N LYS A 84 -4.13 10.17 -0.46
CA LYS A 84 -4.47 10.16 0.96
C LYS A 84 -5.09 8.82 1.34
N ASP A 85 -4.54 8.20 2.38
CA ASP A 85 -4.95 6.88 2.91
C ASP A 85 -4.76 5.70 1.93
N HIS A 86 -4.41 5.93 0.67
CA HIS A 86 -4.11 4.85 -0.26
C HIS A 86 -2.83 4.11 0.14
N VAL A 87 -2.85 2.80 -0.05
CA VAL A 87 -1.77 1.89 0.35
C VAL A 87 -0.92 1.53 -0.85
N ALA A 88 0.39 1.65 -0.71
CA ALA A 88 1.37 1.16 -1.67
C ALA A 88 2.26 0.09 -1.01
N PHE A 89 2.89 -0.75 -1.83
CA PHE A 89 3.61 -1.95 -1.38
C PHE A 89 5.05 -1.99 -1.89
N TYR A 90 5.95 -2.56 -1.08
CA TYR A 90 7.34 -2.75 -1.51
C TYR A 90 7.42 -3.87 -2.54
N LYS A 91 7.78 -3.52 -3.78
CA LYS A 91 7.90 -4.45 -4.91
C LYS A 91 8.95 -5.55 -4.74
N THR A 92 9.86 -5.40 -3.78
CA THR A 92 10.83 -6.43 -3.40
C THR A 92 10.21 -7.53 -2.53
N LYS A 93 9.01 -7.31 -1.98
CA LYS A 93 8.29 -8.22 -1.09
C LYS A 93 6.90 -8.61 -1.61
N VAL A 94 6.28 -7.75 -2.41
CA VAL A 94 4.92 -7.90 -2.96
C VAL A 94 4.99 -7.82 -4.47
N HIS A 95 4.35 -8.75 -5.16
CA HIS A 95 4.22 -8.71 -6.61
C HIS A 95 3.10 -7.74 -7.00
N ILE A 96 3.39 -6.84 -7.94
CA ILE A 96 2.45 -5.81 -8.39
C ILE A 96 2.30 -5.94 -9.90
N ASP A 97 1.10 -6.27 -10.34
CA ASP A 97 0.69 -6.24 -11.73
C ASP A 97 -0.25 -5.07 -11.96
N LYS A 98 -0.06 -4.33 -13.05
CA LYS A 98 -0.98 -3.29 -13.50
C LYS A 98 -1.07 -3.33 -15.03
N GLU A 99 -2.29 -3.39 -15.55
CA GLU A 99 -2.61 -3.38 -16.98
C GLU A 99 -3.23 -2.05 -17.41
#